data_AF-A0A2D5A7G5-F1
#
_entry.id   AF-A0A2D5A7G5-F1
#
_cell.length_a   1.000
_cell.length_b   1.000
_cell.length_c   1.000
_cell.angle_alpha   90.00
_cell.angle_beta   90.00
_cell.angle_gamma   90.00
#
_symmetry.space_group_name_H-M   'P 1'
#
loop_
_entity.id
_entity.type
_entity.pdbx_description
1 polymer ?
#
loop_
_entity_poly.entity_id
_entity_poly.type
_entity_poly.pdbx_seq_one_letter_code
_entity_poly.pdbx_strand_id
1 'polypeptide(L)'
;MLRSTDCALHLPEEPDDRDNDVIQLMVTLDRFEESGTDGELADRWRIYHGDPPDVRWATMAIDFCKFRDLAIDGEAMMQPNPLAEDEPSICRRFNESAGDDLRRLVLRSAQVELEDPKIVGVDSLGFDVRGRFEIARIDFANLVDSSEIACDAINSLLESSS
;
A
#
# COMPACT_ATOMS: atom_id res chain seq x y z
N MET A 1 -21.87 6.95 4.92
CA MET A 1 -21.87 7.67 3.63
C MET A 1 -21.61 9.17 3.77
N LEU A 2 -20.40 9.59 3.39
CA LEU A 2 -20.07 11.01 3.19
C LEU A 2 -20.72 11.52 1.90
N ARG A 3 -21.13 12.79 1.84
CA ARG A 3 -21.64 13.38 0.59
C ARG A 3 -20.47 13.92 -0.23
N SER A 4 -20.64 14.07 -1.54
CA SER A 4 -19.60 14.62 -2.43
C SER A 4 -19.12 16.02 -2.02
N THR A 5 -19.96 16.80 -1.33
CA THR A 5 -19.60 18.11 -0.78
C THR A 5 -18.73 18.04 0.49
N ASP A 6 -18.62 16.87 1.12
CA ASP A 6 -17.90 16.65 2.36
C ASP A 6 -16.47 16.10 2.14
N CYS A 7 -16.13 15.79 0.88
CA CYS A 7 -14.89 15.16 0.47
C CYS A 7 -14.23 15.96 -0.68
N ALA A 8 -13.02 16.46 -0.48
CA ALA A 8 -12.17 16.87 -1.59
C ALA A 8 -11.37 15.65 -2.04
N LEU A 9 -11.79 15.01 -3.15
CA LEU A 9 -10.99 14.00 -3.82
C LEU A 9 -10.07 14.72 -4.81
N HIS A 10 -8.75 14.55 -4.69
CA HIS A 10 -7.85 14.99 -5.74
C HIS A 10 -8.10 14.10 -6.97
N LEU A 11 -8.72 14.66 -8.00
CA LEU A 11 -8.88 14.02 -9.29
C LEU A 11 -7.66 14.40 -10.14
N PRO A 12 -6.75 13.46 -10.44
CA PRO A 12 -5.66 13.75 -11.35
C PRO A 12 -6.23 14.17 -12.71
N GLU A 13 -5.54 15.07 -13.40
CA GLU A 13 -5.94 15.47 -14.76
C GLU A 13 -5.91 14.23 -15.67
N GLU A 14 -7.00 14.02 -16.42
CA GLU A 14 -7.07 12.96 -17.42
C GLU A 14 -6.13 13.36 -18.58
N PRO A 15 -5.08 12.58 -18.88
CA PRO A 15 -4.15 12.93 -19.93
C PRO A 15 -4.80 12.81 -21.31
N ASP A 16 -4.87 13.92 -22.06
CA ASP A 16 -5.50 14.03 -23.39
C ASP A 16 -5.03 12.99 -24.43
N ASP A 17 -3.86 12.37 -24.24
CA ASP A 17 -3.23 11.43 -25.16
C ASP A 17 -3.19 9.98 -24.65
N ARG A 18 -3.73 9.71 -23.46
CA ARG A 18 -3.63 8.42 -22.76
C ARG A 18 -4.92 7.93 -22.14
N ASP A 19 -6.08 8.24 -22.76
CA ASP A 19 -7.41 7.74 -22.35
C ASP A 19 -7.44 6.21 -22.10
N ASN A 20 -6.68 5.44 -22.89
CA ASN A 20 -6.62 3.98 -22.77
C ASN A 20 -5.76 3.47 -21.60
N ASP A 21 -5.09 4.35 -20.86
CA ASP A 21 -4.29 4.00 -19.69
C ASP A 21 -4.91 4.56 -18.39
N VAL A 22 -6.10 5.14 -18.48
CA VAL A 22 -6.83 5.69 -17.34
C VAL A 22 -7.80 4.63 -16.78
N ILE A 23 -7.76 4.45 -15.47
CA ILE A 23 -8.76 3.68 -14.73
C ILE A 23 -9.79 4.67 -14.17
N GLN A 24 -11.05 4.44 -14.49
CA GLN A 24 -12.18 5.19 -13.93
C GLN A 24 -12.89 4.32 -12.90
N LEU A 25 -12.97 4.80 -11.65
CA LEU A 25 -13.60 4.08 -10.54
C LEU A 25 -14.86 4.79 -10.09
N MET A 26 -15.95 4.06 -9.94
CA MET A 26 -17.08 4.47 -9.11
C MET A 26 -16.85 3.90 -7.71
N VAL A 27 -16.96 4.75 -6.70
CA VAL A 27 -16.62 4.39 -5.33
C VAL A 27 -17.65 4.90 -4.33
N THR A 28 -17.78 4.15 -3.24
CA THR A 28 -18.57 4.53 -2.07
C THR A 28 -17.66 4.79 -0.89
N LEU A 29 -17.85 5.92 -0.21
CA LEU A 29 -17.06 6.33 0.96
C LEU A 29 -17.88 6.21 2.24
N ASP A 30 -17.39 5.40 3.18
CA ASP A 30 -17.95 5.26 4.50
C ASP A 30 -17.02 5.80 5.57
N ARG A 31 -17.49 6.84 6.25
CA ARG A 31 -16.77 7.49 7.34
C ARG A 31 -16.67 6.53 8.52
N PHE A 32 -15.51 6.53 9.16
CA PHE A 32 -15.30 5.95 10.48
C PHE A 32 -14.64 6.96 11.42
N GLU A 33 -14.61 6.62 12.72
CA GLU A 33 -13.92 7.39 13.74
C GLU A 33 -12.70 6.59 14.22
N GLU A 34 -11.58 7.27 14.44
CA GLU A 34 -10.32 6.63 14.86
C GLU A 34 -10.42 5.92 16.22
N SER A 35 -11.34 6.35 17.08
CA SER A 35 -11.62 5.73 18.38
C SER A 35 -12.60 4.55 18.29
N GLY A 36 -13.08 4.24 17.08
CA GLY A 36 -14.02 3.16 16.79
C GLY A 36 -13.35 1.81 16.49
N THR A 37 -14.15 0.86 15.99
CA THR A 37 -13.68 -0.50 15.64
C THR A 37 -12.64 -0.50 14.53
N ASP A 38 -12.70 0.48 13.62
CA ASP A 38 -11.85 0.55 12.43
C ASP A 38 -10.63 1.47 12.67
N GLY A 39 -10.35 1.83 13.93
CA GLY A 39 -9.25 2.73 14.30
C GLY A 39 -7.89 2.25 13.80
N GLU A 40 -7.68 0.94 13.71
CA GLU A 40 -6.46 0.35 13.15
C GLU A 40 -6.19 0.74 11.69
N LEU A 41 -7.23 1.06 10.90
CA LEU A 41 -7.06 1.51 9.52
C LEU A 41 -6.43 2.90 9.46
N ALA A 42 -6.76 3.78 10.42
CA ALA A 42 -6.12 5.08 10.57
C ALA A 42 -4.64 4.93 10.94
N ASP A 43 -4.32 3.99 11.84
CA ASP A 43 -2.93 3.71 12.22
C ASP A 43 -2.12 3.14 11.04
N ARG A 44 -2.70 2.22 10.26
CA ARG A 44 -2.11 1.73 9.01
C ARG A 44 -1.81 2.87 8.04
N TRP A 45 -2.76 3.80 7.85
CA TRP A 45 -2.52 4.97 6.99
C TRP A 45 -1.38 5.85 7.53
N ARG A 46 -1.32 6.11 8.84
CA ARG A 46 -0.26 6.89 9.48
C ARG A 46 1.11 6.23 9.37
N ILE A 47 1.16 4.89 9.43
CA ILE A 47 2.39 4.11 9.21
C ILE A 47 2.98 4.38 7.81
N TYR A 48 2.15 4.67 6.80
CA TYR A 48 2.61 5.09 5.47
C TYR A 48 2.88 6.59 5.39
N HIS A 49 1.96 7.42 5.87
CA HIS A 49 1.93 8.84 5.51
C HIS A 49 2.31 9.81 6.64
N GLY A 50 2.44 9.32 7.87
CA GLY A 50 2.72 10.12 9.07
C GLY A 50 1.46 10.66 9.73
N ASP A 51 1.62 11.62 10.65
CA ASP A 51 0.51 12.24 11.37
C ASP A 51 -0.03 13.46 10.64
N PRO A 52 -1.28 13.41 10.15
CA PRO A 52 -1.89 14.55 9.48
C PRO A 52 -2.52 15.52 10.51
N PRO A 53 -2.52 16.83 10.25
CA PRO A 53 -2.95 17.83 11.22
C PRO A 53 -4.48 17.83 11.48
N ASP A 54 -5.28 17.54 10.45
CA ASP A 54 -6.75 17.49 10.53
C ASP A 54 -7.27 16.48 9.51
N VAL A 55 -7.91 15.40 9.96
CA VAL A 55 -8.42 14.34 9.06
C VAL A 55 -9.83 13.90 9.39
N ARG A 56 -10.54 13.51 8.33
CA ARG A 56 -11.75 12.71 8.40
C ARG A 56 -11.42 11.37 7.77
N TRP A 57 -11.62 10.31 8.53
CA TRP A 57 -11.32 8.97 8.08
C TRP A 57 -12.51 8.37 7.33
N ALA A 58 -12.21 7.70 6.22
CA ALA A 58 -13.21 6.95 5.46
C ALA A 58 -12.55 5.72 4.85
N THR A 59 -13.31 4.63 4.78
CA THR A 59 -13.01 3.50 3.89
C THR A 59 -13.62 3.76 2.52
N MET A 60 -13.04 3.15 1.50
CA MET A 60 -13.48 3.27 0.12
C MET A 60 -13.79 1.88 -0.43
N ALA A 61 -15.05 1.66 -0.80
CA ALA A 61 -15.47 0.50 -1.58
C ALA A 61 -15.44 0.87 -3.06
N ILE A 62 -14.92 -0.03 -3.91
CA ILE A 62 -14.99 0.13 -5.36
C ILE A 62 -16.30 -0.52 -5.80
N ASP A 63 -17.19 0.27 -6.40
CA ASP A 63 -18.48 -0.20 -6.90
C ASP A 63 -18.37 -0.67 -8.36
N PHE A 64 -17.50 -0.03 -9.13
CA PHE A 64 -17.31 -0.32 -10.54
C PHE A 64 -15.98 0.22 -11.04
N CYS A 65 -15.34 -0.49 -11.98
CA CYS A 65 -14.14 -0.06 -12.66
C CYS A 65 -14.34 -0.12 -14.17
N LYS A 66 -14.00 0.98 -14.86
CA LYS A 66 -13.80 1.00 -16.30
C LYS A 66 -12.32 1.16 -16.59
N PHE A 67 -11.77 0.22 -17.35
CA PHE A 67 -10.40 0.28 -17.83
C PHE A 67 -10.38 -0.15 -19.30
N ARG A 68 -10.00 0.76 -20.20
CA ARG A 68 -10.11 0.54 -21.66
C ARG A 68 -11.54 0.16 -22.06
N ASP A 69 -11.69 -0.96 -22.74
CA ASP A 69 -12.94 -1.59 -23.17
C ASP A 69 -13.52 -2.56 -22.13
N LEU A 70 -12.87 -2.70 -20.96
CA LEU A 70 -13.32 -3.55 -19.87
C LEU A 70 -14.23 -2.78 -18.91
N ALA A 71 -15.34 -3.44 -18.56
CA ALA A 71 -16.23 -3.08 -17.47
C ALA A 71 -16.09 -4.17 -16.40
N ILE A 72 -15.54 -3.80 -15.24
CA ILE A 72 -15.19 -4.72 -14.17
C ILE A 72 -16.06 -4.37 -12.96
N ASP A 73 -16.70 -5.39 -12.40
CA ASP A 73 -17.51 -5.26 -11.19
C ASP A 73 -16.65 -4.91 -9.97
N GLY A 74 -17.21 -4.13 -9.04
CA GLY A 74 -16.55 -3.74 -7.81
C GLY A 74 -16.00 -4.91 -6.99
N GLU A 75 -16.75 -6.01 -6.87
CA GLU A 75 -16.34 -7.20 -6.12
C GLU A 75 -15.06 -7.81 -6.71
N ALA A 76 -14.92 -7.81 -8.04
CA ALA A 76 -13.72 -8.33 -8.72
C ALA A 76 -12.48 -7.43 -8.52
N MET A 77 -12.67 -6.14 -8.26
CA MET A 77 -11.59 -5.19 -7.97
C MET A 77 -11.14 -5.22 -6.50
N MET A 78 -11.99 -5.67 -5.60
CA MET A 78 -11.74 -5.70 -4.16
C MET A 78 -11.12 -7.04 -3.73
N GLN A 79 -9.85 -7.26 -4.09
CA GLN A 79 -9.11 -8.44 -3.67
C GLN A 79 -8.46 -8.23 -2.28
N PRO A 80 -8.78 -9.05 -1.27
CA PRO A 80 -8.16 -8.95 0.04
C PRO A 80 -6.68 -9.37 -0.04
N ASN A 81 -5.84 -8.70 0.74
CA ASN A 81 -4.46 -9.13 0.93
C ASN A 81 -4.43 -10.45 1.75
N PRO A 82 -3.95 -11.57 1.21
CA PRO A 82 -3.89 -12.84 1.94
C PRO A 82 -2.96 -12.79 3.16
N LEU A 83 -2.07 -11.80 3.21
CA LEU A 83 -1.12 -11.61 4.31
C LEU A 83 -1.60 -10.61 5.37
N ALA A 84 -2.82 -10.06 5.27
CA ALA A 84 -3.24 -8.93 6.12
C ALA A 84 -3.12 -9.20 7.63
N GLU A 85 -3.41 -10.43 8.07
CA GLU A 85 -3.32 -10.82 9.49
C GLU A 85 -1.87 -10.98 9.97
N ASP A 86 -0.99 -11.49 9.10
CA ASP A 86 0.41 -11.78 9.42
C ASP A 86 1.35 -10.58 9.18
N GLU A 87 0.95 -9.64 8.32
CA GLU A 87 1.73 -8.48 7.89
C GLU A 87 2.42 -7.75 9.07
N PRO A 88 1.76 -7.42 10.19
CA PRO A 88 2.42 -6.71 11.28
C PRO A 88 3.58 -7.51 11.89
N SER A 89 3.46 -8.84 11.93
CA SER A 89 4.51 -9.72 12.46
C SER A 89 5.71 -9.82 11.51
N ILE A 90 5.43 -9.85 10.20
CA ILE A 90 6.46 -9.85 9.15
C ILE A 90 7.23 -8.54 9.18
N CYS A 91 6.54 -7.39 9.16
CA CYS A 91 7.15 -6.07 9.24
C CYS A 91 8.07 -5.95 10.47
N ARG A 92 7.58 -6.38 11.65
CA ARG A 92 8.37 -6.36 12.89
C ARG A 92 9.65 -7.17 12.78
N ARG A 93 9.56 -8.41 12.29
CA ARG A 93 10.70 -9.34 12.15
C ARG A 93 11.88 -8.70 11.41
N PHE A 94 11.61 -8.02 10.29
CA PHE A 94 12.65 -7.42 9.47
C PHE A 94 13.12 -6.06 9.99
N ASN A 95 12.22 -5.27 10.59
CA ASN A 95 12.55 -3.96 11.13
C ASN A 95 13.50 -3.97 12.33
N GLU A 96 13.64 -5.12 13.00
CA GLU A 96 14.55 -5.33 14.13
C GLU A 96 16.02 -5.52 13.73
N SER A 97 16.30 -5.99 12.51
CA SER A 97 17.66 -6.44 12.15
C SER A 97 18.13 -6.06 10.73
N ALA A 98 17.23 -5.72 9.81
CA ALA A 98 17.58 -5.59 8.39
C ALA A 98 17.88 -4.14 7.93
N GLY A 99 18.06 -3.17 8.83
CA GLY A 99 18.07 -1.73 8.46
C GLY A 99 19.06 -1.35 7.35
N ASP A 100 20.32 -1.76 7.47
CA ASP A 100 21.34 -1.44 6.45
C ASP A 100 21.14 -2.24 5.15
N ASP A 101 20.70 -3.49 5.25
CA ASP A 101 20.45 -4.35 4.08
C ASP A 101 19.21 -3.87 3.30
N LEU A 102 18.17 -3.41 4.01
CA LEU A 102 17.00 -2.75 3.43
C LEU A 102 17.40 -1.47 2.69
N ARG A 103 18.29 -0.64 3.28
CA ARG A 103 18.77 0.58 2.61
C ARG A 103 19.44 0.23 1.27
N ARG A 104 20.32 -0.78 1.24
CA ARG A 104 21.00 -1.22 0.01
C ARG A 104 20.01 -1.78 -1.00
N LEU A 105 19.07 -2.62 -0.55
CA LEU A 105 18.04 -3.21 -1.41
C LEU A 105 17.19 -2.13 -2.08
N VAL A 106 16.72 -1.14 -1.33
CA VAL A 106 15.90 -0.05 -1.86
C VAL A 106 16.69 0.81 -2.83
N LEU A 107 17.92 1.20 -2.48
CA LEU A 107 18.77 2.00 -3.38
C LEU A 107 19.01 1.28 -4.72
N ARG A 108 19.20 -0.03 -4.70
CA ARG A 108 19.40 -0.79 -5.94
C ARG A 108 18.11 -0.96 -6.75
N SER A 109 17.01 -1.29 -6.08
CA SER A 109 15.79 -1.74 -6.75
C SER A 109 14.89 -0.58 -7.16
N ALA A 110 14.77 0.43 -6.31
CA ALA A 110 13.93 1.60 -6.53
C ALA A 110 14.73 2.86 -6.90
N GLN A 111 16.07 2.83 -6.82
CA GLN A 111 16.95 3.99 -7.06
C GLN A 111 16.66 5.17 -6.12
N VAL A 112 16.25 4.83 -4.90
CA VAL A 112 15.87 5.79 -3.85
C VAL A 112 16.77 5.59 -2.63
N GLU A 113 17.30 6.68 -2.08
CA GLU A 113 18.13 6.65 -0.87
C GLU A 113 17.29 6.97 0.38
N LEU A 114 17.00 5.93 1.17
CA LEU A 114 16.19 6.08 2.39
C LEU A 114 17.03 6.24 3.66
N GLU A 115 16.73 7.28 4.43
CA GLU A 115 17.13 7.40 5.84
C GLU A 115 16.22 6.54 6.73
N ASP A 116 16.83 5.77 7.65
CA ASP A 116 16.16 4.84 8.60
C ASP A 116 15.01 4.01 7.97
N PRO A 117 15.30 3.16 6.96
CA PRO A 117 14.26 2.44 6.25
C PRO A 117 13.55 1.42 7.14
N LYS A 118 12.21 1.41 7.07
CA LYS A 118 11.36 0.43 7.73
C LYS A 118 10.37 -0.17 6.74
N ILE A 119 10.19 -1.48 6.78
CA ILE A 119 9.06 -2.14 6.11
C ILE A 119 7.78 -1.68 6.81
N VAL A 120 6.83 -1.18 6.03
CA VAL A 120 5.56 -0.60 6.52
C VAL A 120 4.33 -1.33 6.03
N GLY A 121 4.47 -2.20 5.02
CA GLY A 121 3.44 -3.16 4.64
C GLY A 121 3.97 -4.22 3.70
N VAL A 122 3.25 -5.33 3.64
CA VAL A 122 3.58 -6.53 2.86
C VAL A 122 2.28 -7.10 2.30
N ASP A 123 2.29 -7.43 1.02
CA ASP A 123 1.18 -8.10 0.34
C ASP A 123 1.69 -9.18 -0.61
N SER A 124 0.77 -9.82 -1.33
CA SER A 124 1.11 -10.92 -2.24
C SER A 124 2.08 -10.57 -3.38
N LEU A 125 2.22 -9.30 -3.71
CA LEU A 125 3.05 -8.80 -4.82
C LEU A 125 4.40 -8.26 -4.36
N GLY A 126 4.56 -7.93 -3.08
CA GLY A 126 5.76 -7.26 -2.61
C GLY A 126 5.62 -6.66 -1.22
N PHE A 127 6.47 -5.68 -0.95
CA PHE A 127 6.45 -4.92 0.30
C PHE A 127 6.85 -3.47 0.10
N ASP A 128 6.42 -2.62 1.01
CA ASP A 128 6.70 -1.20 1.02
C ASP A 128 7.71 -0.86 2.10
N VAL A 129 8.72 -0.05 1.74
CA VAL A 129 9.74 0.46 2.65
C VAL A 129 9.59 1.96 2.76
N ARG A 130 9.29 2.43 3.96
CA ARG A 130 9.21 3.85 4.28
C ARG A 130 10.56 4.35 4.78
N GLY A 131 11.01 5.47 4.22
CA GLY A 131 12.00 6.33 4.85
C GLY A 131 11.34 7.59 5.42
N ARG A 132 12.14 8.60 5.73
CA ARG A 132 11.64 9.82 6.36
C ARG A 132 10.61 10.61 5.53
N PHE A 133 10.79 10.68 4.22
CA PHE A 133 9.99 11.55 3.33
C PHE A 133 9.31 10.82 2.18
N GLU A 134 9.64 9.55 1.96
CA GLU A 134 9.20 8.79 0.79
C GLU A 134 9.00 7.32 1.14
N ILE A 135 8.29 6.62 0.25
CA ILE A 135 7.99 5.20 0.34
C ILE A 135 8.43 4.56 -0.97
N ALA A 136 9.16 3.47 -0.88
CA ALA A 136 9.61 2.68 -2.01
C ALA A 136 8.91 1.31 -2.01
N ARG A 137 8.35 0.94 -3.16
CA ARG A 137 7.78 -0.40 -3.39
C ARG A 137 8.87 -1.35 -3.87
N ILE A 138 8.93 -2.53 -3.28
CA ILE A 138 9.81 -3.63 -3.69
C ILE A 138 8.95 -4.83 -4.08
N ASP A 139 9.04 -5.23 -5.35
CA ASP A 139 8.23 -6.33 -5.88
C ASP A 139 8.88 -7.70 -5.61
N PHE A 140 8.04 -8.68 -5.32
CA PHE A 140 8.43 -10.08 -5.36
C PHE A 140 8.48 -10.57 -6.81
N ALA A 141 9.38 -11.53 -7.08
CA ALA A 141 9.46 -12.15 -8.40
C ALA A 141 8.23 -13.03 -8.72
N ASN A 142 7.55 -13.54 -7.69
CA ASN A 142 6.36 -14.38 -7.79
C ASN A 142 5.35 -13.95 -6.72
N LEU A 143 4.08 -14.28 -6.96
CA LEU A 143 3.04 -14.11 -5.94
C LEU A 143 3.37 -14.93 -4.69
N VAL A 144 3.11 -14.32 -3.53
CA VAL A 144 3.22 -14.97 -2.22
C VAL A 144 1.85 -14.98 -1.55
N ASP A 145 1.51 -16.06 -0.87
CA ASP A 145 0.17 -16.25 -0.27
C ASP A 145 0.23 -16.67 1.20
N SER A 146 1.42 -16.75 1.79
CA SER A 146 1.62 -17.09 3.20
C SER A 146 2.80 -16.34 3.81
N SER A 147 2.76 -16.18 5.13
CA SER A 147 3.80 -15.51 5.90
C SER A 147 5.19 -16.16 5.75
N GLU A 148 5.25 -17.49 5.68
CA GLU A 148 6.50 -18.24 5.48
C GLU A 148 7.14 -17.89 4.12
N ILE A 149 6.37 -18.00 3.04
CA ILE A 149 6.84 -17.69 1.68
C ILE A 149 7.23 -16.21 1.56
N ALA A 150 6.46 -15.30 2.15
CA ALA A 150 6.78 -13.87 2.16
C ALA A 150 8.10 -13.60 2.90
N CYS A 151 8.32 -14.22 4.06
CA CYS A 151 9.57 -14.09 4.80
C CYS A 151 10.77 -14.61 3.98
N ASP A 152 10.63 -15.77 3.33
CA ASP A 152 11.69 -16.36 2.52
C ASP A 152 12.01 -15.50 1.29
N ALA A 153 10.98 -14.91 0.67
CA ALA A 153 11.14 -13.98 -0.44
C ALA A 153 11.89 -12.71 -0.01
N ILE A 154 11.54 -12.12 1.13
CA ILE A 154 12.24 -10.94 1.67
C ILE A 154 13.70 -11.29 2.01
N ASN A 155 13.95 -12.42 2.68
CA ASN A 155 15.32 -12.87 2.98
C ASN A 155 16.15 -13.02 1.70
N SER A 156 15.61 -13.68 0.68
CA SER A 156 16.29 -13.88 -0.60
C SER A 156 16.64 -12.54 -1.27
N LEU A 157 15.75 -11.56 -1.19
CA LEU A 157 16.01 -10.20 -1.69
C LEU A 157 17.12 -9.49 -0.89
N LEU A 158 17.11 -9.60 0.44
CA LEU A 158 18.13 -9.01 1.30
C LEU A 158 19.52 -9.63 1.08
N GLU A 159 19.60 -10.96 1.00
CA GLU A 159 20.85 -11.69 0.72
C GLU A 159 21.44 -11.33 -0.63
N SER A 160 20.60 -11.16 -1.66
CA SER A 160 21.06 -10.69 -2.98
C SER A 160 21.60 -9.25 -2.97
N SER A 161 21.38 -8.51 -1.88
CA SER A 161 21.78 -7.09 -1.66
C SER A 161 23.02 -6.88 -0.82
N SER A 162 23.59 -7.98 -0.32
CA SER A 162 24.88 -8.00 0.38
C SER A 162 26.04 -8.05 -0.61
#